data_AF-A0A357I4M6-F1
#
_entry.id   AF-A0A357I4M6-F1
#
_cell.length_a   1.000
_cell.length_b   1.000
_cell.length_c   1.000
_cell.angle_alpha   90.00
_cell.angle_beta   90.00
_cell.angle_gamma   90.00
#
_symmetry.space_group_name_H-M   'P 1'
#
loop_
_entity.id
_entity.type
_entity.pdbx_description
1 polymer ?
#
loop_
_entity_poly.entity_id
_entity_poly.type
_entity_poly.pdbx_seq_one_letter_code
_entity_poly.pdbx_strand_id
1 'polypeptide(L)'
;MPTYQKLTSTLAILSVTCTTYADDTADLSGNWRELRLETPAALIETYYNVSTGETRRSSDSQDYAQSGELLVDTYYSSDFATEASSLSIDASGNISGGAAAQILDYNRGRLLAKDDGESLSDASPAYVNLAKDIITHSTADSNSQELSIVLRQPASLSLSELDGKWGLGNAYIGSAMQETYYNQSTNNQRHSDISDYAREGERLVDLYRIEDFESNWGTLTINDGSFSGLFSGSISVNGVRPVIAPGDDTSPMTMNINAAKDVIVHVKTEADEYVELIIISKLPSSLNLAELSGNWRYSSLFIPIEMKESYYNSQTGNNRTGDINDYAGSTDLSEELVDIYYTDEFSTKQGNIHIDSSGNASGAINGSFSIANTENSLLFNDSGDLAPLYINASKNFAYNFSQDTNGVNISLLTKISSDTPETFEESVDLRLVQVDGEAVFTLNGSNDLKIVSSQTLGTAASTWAELSDSEGSSIITRSDAAATSEFYSVTPRTEAE
;
A
#
# COMPACT_ATOMS: atom_id res chain seq x y z
N MET A 1 0.92 -46.42 -9.78
CA MET A 1 2.10 -46.14 -8.94
C MET A 1 3.22 -45.68 -9.86
N PRO A 2 3.64 -44.41 -9.84
CA PRO A 2 4.83 -44.01 -10.54
C PRO A 2 6.06 -44.42 -9.72
N THR A 3 7.00 -45.09 -10.39
CA THR A 3 8.25 -45.57 -9.83
C THR A 3 9.30 -44.47 -10.00
N TYR A 4 9.86 -43.96 -8.90
CA TYR A 4 10.98 -43.01 -8.95
C TYR A 4 12.28 -43.75 -9.31
N GLN A 5 12.89 -43.36 -10.43
CA GLN A 5 14.24 -43.78 -10.78
C GLN A 5 15.23 -42.71 -10.29
N LYS A 6 16.12 -43.10 -9.37
CA LYS A 6 17.22 -42.24 -8.89
C LYS A 6 18.29 -42.15 -9.99
N LEU A 7 18.35 -41.02 -10.70
CA LEU A 7 19.40 -40.73 -11.68
C LEU A 7 20.63 -40.12 -10.98
N THR A 8 21.74 -40.86 -11.00
CA THR A 8 23.08 -40.38 -10.62
C THR A 8 23.80 -39.83 -11.85
N SER A 9 23.69 -38.53 -12.10
CA SER A 9 24.64 -37.63 -12.78
C SER A 9 23.91 -36.33 -13.11
N THR A 10 24.20 -35.29 -12.34
CA THR A 10 23.47 -34.01 -12.35
C THR A 10 23.95 -33.14 -13.52
N LEU A 11 23.33 -33.31 -14.68
CA LEU A 11 23.23 -32.26 -15.69
C LEU A 11 21.74 -31.91 -15.79
N ALA A 12 21.27 -31.03 -14.90
CA ALA A 12 19.97 -30.42 -15.07
C ALA A 12 20.10 -29.38 -16.18
N ILE A 13 19.77 -29.77 -17.41
CA ILE A 13 19.45 -28.79 -18.45
C ILE A 13 18.17 -28.14 -17.96
N LEU A 14 18.25 -26.91 -17.44
CA LEU A 14 17.09 -26.07 -17.24
C LEU A 14 16.57 -25.71 -18.63
N SER A 15 15.66 -26.55 -19.15
CA SER A 15 14.79 -26.17 -20.26
C SER A 15 13.85 -25.12 -19.71
N VAL A 16 14.23 -23.84 -19.80
CA VAL A 16 13.28 -22.74 -19.67
C VAL A 16 12.35 -22.85 -20.88
N THR A 17 11.26 -23.57 -20.69
CA THR A 17 10.15 -23.52 -21.64
C THR A 17 9.51 -22.15 -21.40
N CYS A 18 9.98 -21.16 -22.16
CA CYS A 18 9.36 -19.84 -22.16
C CYS A 18 8.01 -19.98 -22.84
N THR A 19 6.98 -20.35 -22.06
CA THR A 19 5.61 -20.21 -22.51
C THR A 19 5.32 -18.72 -22.43
N THR A 20 5.42 -18.02 -23.56
CA THR A 20 5.05 -16.62 -23.67
C THR A 20 3.54 -16.50 -23.49
N TYR A 21 3.10 -16.30 -22.25
CA TYR A 21 1.80 -15.73 -21.94
C TYR A 21 2.00 -14.22 -21.90
N ALA A 22 2.21 -13.61 -23.07
CA ALA A 22 2.36 -12.16 -23.14
C ALA A 22 0.96 -11.57 -23.09
N ASP A 23 0.58 -11.02 -21.93
CA ASP A 23 -0.38 -9.93 -21.96
C ASP A 23 0.24 -8.81 -22.81
N ASP A 24 -0.51 -8.28 -23.79
CA ASP A 24 0.01 -7.23 -24.68
C ASP A 24 -0.10 -5.87 -23.98
N THR A 25 1.01 -5.11 -23.93
CA THR A 25 1.00 -3.74 -23.41
C THR A 25 0.04 -2.84 -24.20
N ALA A 26 -0.22 -3.17 -25.47
CA ALA A 26 -1.24 -2.51 -26.27
C ALA A 26 -2.65 -2.62 -25.66
N ASP A 27 -2.93 -3.68 -24.89
CA ASP A 27 -4.21 -3.84 -24.19
C ASP A 27 -4.37 -2.83 -23.03
N LEU A 28 -3.28 -2.21 -22.58
CA LEU A 28 -3.25 -1.16 -21.56
C LEU A 28 -3.38 0.26 -22.16
N SER A 29 -3.35 0.39 -23.48
CA SER A 29 -3.49 1.68 -24.15
C SER A 29 -4.80 2.42 -23.80
N GLY A 30 -4.71 3.73 -23.59
CA GLY A 30 -5.86 4.57 -23.26
C GLY A 30 -5.55 5.67 -22.26
N ASN A 31 -6.61 6.37 -21.85
CA ASN A 31 -6.55 7.39 -20.81
C ASN A 31 -6.89 6.79 -19.46
N TRP A 32 -6.15 7.20 -18.45
CA TRP A 32 -6.20 6.68 -17.10
C TRP A 32 -6.23 7.83 -16.09
N ARG A 33 -6.73 7.55 -14.89
CA ARG A 33 -6.73 8.46 -13.75
C ARG A 33 -6.10 7.73 -12.59
N GLU A 34 -4.95 8.19 -12.15
CA GLU A 34 -4.32 7.72 -10.94
C GLU A 34 -4.84 8.50 -9.75
N LEU A 35 -5.15 7.78 -8.68
CA LEU A 35 -5.57 8.30 -7.40
C LEU A 35 -4.70 7.65 -6.34
N ARG A 36 -3.87 8.45 -5.68
CA ARG A 36 -2.92 8.01 -4.66
C ARG A 36 -3.32 8.56 -3.31
N LEU A 37 -3.21 7.71 -2.30
CA LEU A 37 -3.16 8.06 -0.89
C LEU A 37 -1.73 7.80 -0.41
N GLU A 38 -1.11 8.81 0.18
CA GLU A 38 0.24 8.77 0.71
C GLU A 38 0.17 9.07 2.20
N THR A 39 0.89 8.28 2.99
CA THR A 39 0.99 8.43 4.44
C THR A 39 2.45 8.45 4.85
N PRO A 40 2.78 8.97 6.03
CA PRO A 40 4.09 8.83 6.62
C PRO A 40 4.51 7.36 6.73
N ALA A 41 5.82 7.11 6.71
CA ALA A 41 6.39 5.82 7.11
C ALA A 41 6.60 5.74 8.62
N ALA A 42 6.78 6.88 9.31
CA ALA A 42 7.00 6.90 10.74
C ALA A 42 6.59 8.23 11.39
N LEU A 43 6.44 8.16 12.71
CA LEU A 43 6.57 9.31 13.59
C LEU A 43 8.06 9.47 13.95
N ILE A 44 8.56 10.69 13.95
CA ILE A 44 9.96 11.03 14.22
C ILE A 44 10.03 11.83 15.51
N GLU A 45 10.74 11.30 16.50
CA GLU A 45 10.97 11.97 17.77
C GLU A 45 12.33 12.68 17.77
N THR A 46 12.35 13.91 18.30
CA THR A 46 13.59 14.68 18.44
C THR A 46 13.93 14.90 19.92
N TYR A 47 15.11 14.41 20.30
CA TYR A 47 15.65 14.48 21.64
C TYR A 47 16.80 15.50 21.70
N TYR A 48 16.73 16.44 22.65
CA TYR A 48 17.79 17.44 22.89
C TYR A 48 18.52 17.17 24.19
N ASN A 49 19.84 16.99 24.12
CA ASN A 49 20.68 16.79 25.30
C ASN A 49 21.05 18.13 25.95
N VAL A 50 20.54 18.40 27.15
CA VAL A 50 20.77 19.68 27.84
C VAL A 50 22.21 19.87 28.31
N SER A 51 22.97 18.78 28.43
CA SER A 51 24.35 18.81 28.93
C SER A 51 25.39 18.98 27.82
N THR A 52 25.15 18.39 26.64
CA THR A 52 26.06 18.46 25.50
C THR A 52 25.62 19.47 24.44
N GLY A 53 24.33 19.83 24.41
CA GLY A 53 23.72 20.64 23.36
C GLY A 53 23.52 19.89 22.03
N GLU A 54 23.65 18.56 22.04
CA GLU A 54 23.46 17.72 20.85
C GLU A 54 22.01 17.29 20.68
N THR A 55 21.62 16.99 19.44
CA THR A 55 20.28 16.51 19.09
C THR A 55 20.36 15.10 18.52
N ARG A 56 19.45 14.25 18.94
CA ARG A 56 19.26 12.89 18.43
C ARG A 56 17.84 12.77 17.88
N ARG A 57 17.69 12.06 16.78
CA ARG A 57 16.39 11.74 16.17
C ARG A 57 16.19 10.24 16.18
N SER A 58 14.98 9.80 16.45
CA SER A 58 14.57 8.41 16.33
C SER A 58 13.27 8.33 15.52
N SER A 59 13.00 7.13 15.05
CA SER A 59 11.70 6.68 14.54
C SER A 59 11.33 5.31 15.14
N ASP A 60 12.12 4.86 16.11
CA ASP A 60 11.97 3.58 16.80
C ASP A 60 11.11 3.82 18.03
N SER A 61 9.92 3.21 18.04
CA SER A 61 8.95 3.27 19.15
C SER A 61 9.46 2.69 20.47
N GLN A 62 10.64 2.07 20.48
CA GLN A 62 11.32 1.58 21.69
C GLN A 62 12.39 2.55 22.21
N ASP A 63 12.68 3.62 21.47
CA ASP A 63 13.65 4.64 21.84
C ASP A 63 12.95 5.78 22.60
N TYR A 64 13.56 6.24 23.69
CA TYR A 64 13.00 7.30 24.53
C TYR A 64 14.12 8.23 25.02
N ALA A 65 13.74 9.37 25.59
CA ALA A 65 14.70 10.34 26.10
C ALA A 65 15.64 9.70 27.15
N GLN A 66 16.95 9.72 26.87
CA GLN A 66 17.97 9.21 27.77
C GLN A 66 18.29 10.22 28.89
N SER A 67 19.10 9.81 29.86
CA SER A 67 19.53 10.71 30.94
C SER A 67 20.19 11.98 30.40
N GLY A 68 19.58 13.14 30.69
CA GLY A 68 20.04 14.45 30.22
C GLY A 68 19.47 14.86 28.86
N GLU A 69 18.61 14.05 28.24
CA GLU A 69 17.83 14.41 27.06
C GLU A 69 16.41 14.88 27.45
N LEU A 70 15.84 15.72 26.60
CA LEU A 70 14.44 16.13 26.64
C LEU A 70 13.81 15.81 25.29
N LEU A 71 12.61 15.24 25.27
CA LEU A 71 11.78 15.24 24.07
C LEU A 71 11.36 16.69 23.80
N VAL A 72 11.70 17.20 22.62
CA VAL A 72 11.49 18.63 22.28
C VAL A 72 10.58 18.84 21.08
N ASP A 73 10.30 17.80 20.29
CA ASP A 73 9.53 17.87 19.06
C ASP A 73 9.22 16.45 18.55
N THR A 74 8.04 16.28 17.96
CA THR A 74 7.54 15.03 17.39
C THR A 74 6.80 15.31 16.09
N TYR A 75 7.27 14.78 14.96
CA TYR A 75 6.69 15.05 13.63
C TYR A 75 6.63 13.84 12.71
N TYR A 76 5.75 13.85 11.71
CA TYR A 76 5.67 12.79 10.72
C TYR A 76 6.86 12.82 9.74
N SER A 77 7.34 11.66 9.30
CA SER A 77 8.46 11.54 8.34
C SER A 77 8.19 12.18 6.98
N SER A 78 6.92 12.30 6.60
CA SER A 78 6.39 13.00 5.43
C SER A 78 4.97 13.48 5.73
N ASP A 79 4.35 14.20 4.80
CA ASP A 79 2.97 14.67 4.96
C ASP A 79 1.99 13.55 4.56
N PHE A 80 0.81 13.53 5.20
CA PHE A 80 -0.33 12.83 4.59
C PHE A 80 -0.76 13.59 3.34
N ALA A 81 -0.81 12.90 2.21
CA ALA A 81 -1.14 13.54 0.95
C ALA A 81 -2.08 12.68 0.11
N THR A 82 -2.79 13.34 -0.80
CA THR A 82 -3.47 12.66 -1.89
C THR A 82 -3.10 13.27 -3.22
N GLU A 83 -3.02 12.43 -4.25
CA GLU A 83 -2.76 12.87 -5.61
C GLU A 83 -3.81 12.33 -6.56
N ALA A 84 -4.24 13.17 -7.51
CA ALA A 84 -5.19 12.79 -8.55
C ALA A 84 -4.74 13.25 -9.94
N SER A 85 -3.93 12.44 -10.62
CA SER A 85 -3.30 12.77 -11.89
C SER A 85 -4.06 12.20 -13.10
N SER A 86 -3.78 12.73 -14.29
CA SER A 86 -4.23 12.14 -15.56
C SER A 86 -3.04 11.45 -16.22
N LEU A 87 -3.22 10.21 -16.64
CA LEU A 87 -2.20 9.44 -17.32
C LEU A 87 -2.72 8.96 -18.68
N SER A 88 -1.83 8.77 -19.64
CA SER A 88 -2.11 8.15 -20.92
C SER A 88 -1.04 7.12 -21.22
N ILE A 89 -1.46 5.90 -21.53
CA ILE A 89 -0.60 4.79 -21.94
C ILE A 89 -0.78 4.60 -23.44
N ASP A 90 0.30 4.62 -24.21
CA ASP A 90 0.25 4.32 -25.64
C ASP A 90 0.36 2.81 -25.94
N ALA A 91 0.22 2.44 -27.21
CA ALA A 91 0.27 1.02 -27.61
C ALA A 91 1.67 0.38 -27.48
N SER A 92 2.71 1.17 -27.24
CA SER A 92 4.08 0.71 -26.99
C SER A 92 4.42 0.68 -25.50
N GLY A 93 3.46 1.01 -24.63
CA GLY A 93 3.65 1.03 -23.18
C GLY A 93 4.31 2.31 -22.66
N ASN A 94 4.42 3.37 -23.44
CA ASN A 94 4.90 4.66 -22.92
C ASN A 94 3.79 5.34 -22.13
N ILE A 95 4.13 5.86 -20.95
CA ILE A 95 3.24 6.54 -20.03
C ILE A 95 3.53 8.05 -20.11
N SER A 96 2.47 8.84 -20.20
CA SER A 96 2.52 10.31 -20.28
C SER A 96 1.41 10.95 -19.44
N GLY A 97 1.54 12.24 -19.11
CA GLY A 97 0.56 12.97 -18.28
C GLY A 97 1.00 13.20 -16.83
N GLY A 98 2.07 12.50 -16.39
CA GLY A 98 2.86 12.76 -15.19
C GLY A 98 4.36 12.83 -15.53
N ALA A 99 5.21 12.30 -14.65
CA ALA A 99 6.60 11.99 -15.00
C ALA A 99 6.62 11.06 -16.22
N ALA A 100 7.58 11.25 -17.12
CA ALA A 100 7.72 10.36 -18.27
C ALA A 100 8.15 8.98 -17.76
N ALA A 101 7.43 7.94 -18.16
CA ALA A 101 7.66 6.59 -17.67
C ALA A 101 7.37 5.55 -18.77
N GLN A 102 7.89 4.35 -18.61
CA GLN A 102 7.70 3.26 -19.56
C GLN A 102 7.32 1.96 -18.84
N ILE A 103 6.36 1.24 -19.42
CA ILE A 103 6.07 -0.15 -19.06
C ILE A 103 7.19 -1.04 -19.59
N LEU A 104 7.91 -1.66 -18.67
CA LEU A 104 9.02 -2.55 -18.95
C LEU A 104 8.55 -4.00 -19.09
N ASP A 105 7.56 -4.35 -18.27
CA ASP A 105 6.97 -5.67 -18.28
C ASP A 105 5.49 -5.65 -17.92
N TYR A 106 4.71 -6.48 -18.62
CA TYR A 106 3.33 -6.78 -18.29
C TYR A 106 3.06 -8.27 -18.53
N ASN A 107 2.69 -8.99 -17.48
CA ASN A 107 2.44 -10.42 -17.55
C ASN A 107 1.57 -10.90 -16.37
N ARG A 108 0.50 -11.65 -16.66
CA ARG A 108 -0.39 -12.27 -15.66
C ARG A 108 -0.93 -11.25 -14.66
N GLY A 109 -1.28 -10.08 -15.18
CA GLY A 109 -1.77 -8.98 -14.35
C GLY A 109 -0.71 -8.31 -13.47
N ARG A 110 0.59 -8.65 -13.57
CA ARG A 110 1.67 -7.88 -12.96
C ARG A 110 2.26 -6.92 -13.97
N LEU A 111 2.36 -5.66 -13.59
CA LEU A 111 2.92 -4.56 -14.36
C LEU A 111 4.19 -4.06 -13.65
N LEU A 112 5.25 -3.87 -14.43
CA LEU A 112 6.44 -3.14 -14.02
C LEU A 112 6.55 -1.91 -14.91
N ALA A 113 6.54 -0.74 -14.29
CA ALA A 113 6.80 0.53 -14.93
C ALA A 113 7.98 1.19 -14.23
N LYS A 114 8.62 2.12 -14.93
CA LYS A 114 9.78 2.87 -14.45
C LYS A 114 9.73 4.28 -14.98
N ASP A 115 10.08 5.25 -14.15
CA ASP A 115 10.23 6.64 -14.57
C ASP A 115 11.56 6.87 -15.30
N ASP A 116 11.56 7.85 -16.20
CA ASP A 116 12.72 8.28 -16.98
C ASP A 116 13.86 8.71 -16.04
N GLY A 117 14.91 7.89 -15.96
CA GLY A 117 16.12 8.17 -15.18
C GLY A 117 16.20 7.49 -13.82
N GLU A 118 15.18 6.74 -13.39
CA GLU A 118 15.26 5.91 -12.18
C GLU A 118 16.13 4.66 -12.40
N SER A 119 16.48 3.94 -11.35
CA SER A 119 17.04 2.59 -11.50
C SER A 119 15.92 1.59 -11.70
N LEU A 120 16.19 0.49 -12.40
CA LEU A 120 15.24 -0.62 -12.48
C LEU A 120 15.00 -1.25 -11.11
N SER A 121 15.98 -1.22 -10.20
CA SER A 121 15.87 -1.73 -8.83
C SER A 121 14.77 -1.07 -8.00
N ASP A 122 14.33 0.13 -8.39
CA ASP A 122 13.41 0.95 -7.63
C ASP A 122 11.96 0.77 -8.11
N ALA A 123 11.76 0.04 -9.21
CA ALA A 123 10.44 -0.23 -9.78
C ALA A 123 9.68 -1.27 -8.94
N SER A 124 8.61 -0.82 -8.28
CA SER A 124 7.73 -1.71 -7.51
C SER A 124 6.55 -2.23 -8.35
N PRO A 125 6.12 -3.49 -8.17
CA PRO A 125 5.09 -4.09 -9.01
C PRO A 125 3.70 -3.49 -8.76
N ALA A 126 2.98 -3.27 -9.85
CA ALA A 126 1.56 -2.90 -9.85
C ALA A 126 0.71 -4.05 -10.41
N TYR A 127 -0.56 -4.10 -10.05
CA TYR A 127 -1.47 -5.19 -10.40
C TYR A 127 -2.64 -4.73 -11.25
N VAL A 128 -2.74 -5.27 -12.46
CA VAL A 128 -3.81 -5.00 -13.41
C VAL A 128 -4.91 -6.06 -13.26
N ASN A 129 -6.16 -5.61 -13.15
CA ASN A 129 -7.30 -6.51 -13.07
C ASN A 129 -7.58 -7.23 -14.39
N LEU A 130 -8.39 -8.29 -14.34
CA LEU A 130 -8.73 -9.12 -15.50
C LEU A 130 -9.38 -8.34 -16.66
N ALA A 131 -10.14 -7.28 -16.36
CA ALA A 131 -10.77 -6.44 -17.38
C ALA A 131 -9.83 -5.34 -17.94
N LYS A 132 -8.62 -5.20 -17.39
CA LYS A 132 -7.60 -4.24 -17.81
C LYS A 132 -8.12 -2.80 -17.72
N ASP A 133 -8.85 -2.49 -16.67
CA ASP A 133 -9.41 -1.16 -16.43
C ASP A 133 -9.19 -0.62 -15.01
N ILE A 134 -8.53 -1.41 -14.16
CA ILE A 134 -8.08 -1.03 -12.82
C ILE A 134 -6.65 -1.54 -12.64
N ILE A 135 -5.77 -0.67 -12.13
CA ILE A 135 -4.43 -1.01 -11.66
C ILE A 135 -4.35 -0.64 -10.18
N THR A 136 -3.82 -1.53 -9.35
CA THR A 136 -3.58 -1.29 -7.92
C THR A 136 -2.10 -1.40 -7.61
N HIS A 137 -1.62 -0.58 -6.69
CA HIS A 137 -0.22 -0.57 -6.29
C HIS A 137 -0.10 -0.12 -4.84
N SER A 138 0.83 -0.68 -4.08
CA SER A 138 1.18 -0.17 -2.76
C SER A 138 2.68 -0.27 -2.50
N THR A 139 3.35 0.83 -2.22
CA THR A 139 4.80 0.84 -2.03
C THR A 139 5.17 1.41 -0.67
N ALA A 140 6.32 0.97 -0.18
CA ALA A 140 6.97 1.51 1.00
C ALA A 140 8.29 2.12 0.55
N ASP A 141 8.53 3.36 0.95
CA ASP A 141 9.85 3.97 0.89
C ASP A 141 10.31 4.33 2.32
N SER A 142 11.49 4.96 2.46
CA SER A 142 12.04 5.27 3.77
C SER A 142 11.26 6.33 4.56
N ASN A 143 10.43 7.13 3.89
CA ASN A 143 9.73 8.29 4.46
C ASN A 143 8.21 8.24 4.28
N SER A 144 7.69 7.44 3.36
CA SER A 144 6.27 7.34 3.01
C SER A 144 5.82 5.91 2.71
N GLN A 145 4.53 5.70 2.90
CA GLN A 145 3.77 4.55 2.43
C GLN A 145 2.74 5.04 1.43
N GLU A 146 2.57 4.32 0.33
CA GLU A 146 1.65 4.73 -0.74
C GLU A 146 0.66 3.61 -1.07
N LEU A 147 -0.57 4.01 -1.39
CA LEU A 147 -1.59 3.17 -2.01
C LEU A 147 -2.18 3.90 -3.23
N SER A 148 -2.02 3.31 -4.41
CA SER A 148 -2.51 3.87 -5.66
C SER A 148 -3.57 2.99 -6.31
N ILE A 149 -4.63 3.63 -6.79
CA ILE A 149 -5.66 3.03 -7.65
C ILE A 149 -5.71 3.82 -8.95
N VAL A 150 -5.39 3.17 -10.06
CA VAL A 150 -5.42 3.77 -11.39
C VAL A 150 -6.61 3.21 -12.18
N LEU A 151 -7.51 4.09 -12.58
CA LEU A 151 -8.74 3.74 -13.30
C LEU A 151 -8.63 4.11 -14.77
N ARG A 152 -8.86 3.16 -15.68
CA ARG A 152 -9.02 3.47 -17.10
C ARG A 152 -10.30 4.26 -17.29
N GLN A 153 -10.23 5.40 -17.96
CA GLN A 153 -11.41 6.21 -18.23
C GLN A 153 -12.36 5.51 -19.21
N PRO A 154 -13.68 5.55 -18.98
CA PRO A 154 -14.64 5.07 -19.97
C PRO A 154 -14.66 6.01 -21.19
N ALA A 155 -14.94 5.45 -22.37
CA ALA A 155 -15.09 6.25 -23.59
C ALA A 155 -16.28 7.22 -23.53
N SER A 156 -17.29 6.91 -22.71
CA SER A 156 -18.46 7.75 -22.45
C SER A 156 -19.05 7.39 -21.09
N LEU A 157 -19.81 8.31 -20.48
CA LEU A 157 -20.62 8.01 -19.30
C LEU A 157 -21.98 8.70 -19.44
N SER A 158 -23.04 7.99 -19.07
CA SER A 158 -24.39 8.52 -18.96
C SER A 158 -24.97 8.23 -17.59
N LEU A 159 -25.92 9.06 -17.16
CA LEU A 159 -26.49 8.97 -15.81
C LEU A 159 -27.15 7.61 -15.54
N SER A 160 -27.88 7.06 -16.51
CA SER A 160 -28.55 5.76 -16.40
C SER A 160 -27.59 4.58 -16.21
N GLU A 161 -26.31 4.73 -16.58
CA GLU A 161 -25.32 3.66 -16.37
C GLU A 161 -24.90 3.54 -14.90
N LEU A 162 -25.14 4.60 -14.11
CA LEU A 162 -24.88 4.64 -12.68
C LEU A 162 -26.00 4.02 -11.84
N ASP A 163 -27.19 3.77 -12.42
CA ASP A 163 -28.32 3.17 -11.70
C ASP A 163 -27.95 1.79 -11.13
N GLY A 164 -28.35 1.54 -9.88
CA GLY A 164 -28.13 0.26 -9.21
C GLY A 164 -27.75 0.42 -7.74
N LYS A 165 -27.40 -0.72 -7.12
CA LYS A 165 -26.87 -0.77 -5.76
C LYS A 165 -25.35 -0.73 -5.79
N TRP A 166 -24.77 0.07 -4.92
CA TRP A 166 -23.34 0.32 -4.81
C TRP A 166 -22.90 0.11 -3.36
N GLY A 167 -21.77 -0.55 -3.15
CA GLY A 167 -21.08 -0.58 -1.87
C GLY A 167 -20.13 0.60 -1.81
N LEU A 168 -20.10 1.29 -0.67
CA LEU A 168 -19.23 2.42 -0.38
C LEU A 168 -18.37 2.07 0.83
N GLY A 169 -17.09 2.36 0.74
CA GLY A 169 -16.20 2.47 1.89
C GLY A 169 -15.31 3.69 1.76
N ASN A 170 -14.97 4.30 2.89
CA ASN A 170 -13.96 5.35 2.95
C ASN A 170 -13.02 5.16 4.13
N ALA A 171 -11.83 5.75 4.00
CA ALA A 171 -10.93 6.05 5.10
C ALA A 171 -10.81 7.57 5.20
N TYR A 172 -11.23 8.12 6.33
CA TYR A 172 -11.01 9.48 6.77
C TYR A 172 -9.84 9.47 7.75
N ILE A 173 -8.77 10.17 7.39
CA ILE A 173 -7.48 10.09 8.08
C ILE A 173 -7.11 11.48 8.56
N GLY A 174 -7.23 11.71 9.86
CA GLY A 174 -6.72 12.91 10.51
C GLY A 174 -5.22 13.08 10.23
N SER A 175 -4.90 14.14 9.50
CA SER A 175 -3.55 14.39 8.98
C SER A 175 -2.74 15.34 9.85
N ALA A 176 -3.41 16.14 10.67
CA ALA A 176 -2.80 17.19 11.47
C ALA A 176 -2.73 16.84 12.95
N MET A 177 -1.61 17.19 13.56
CA MET A 177 -1.39 17.14 15.01
C MET A 177 -1.01 18.51 15.54
N GLN A 178 -1.32 18.73 16.80
CA GLN A 178 -1.04 19.95 17.53
C GLN A 178 -0.25 19.62 18.80
N GLU A 179 0.85 20.31 18.96
CA GLU A 179 1.79 20.19 20.07
C GLU A 179 1.45 21.20 21.15
N THR A 180 1.65 20.80 22.41
CA THR A 180 1.60 21.71 23.55
C THR A 180 2.96 21.84 24.20
N TYR A 181 3.41 23.09 24.29
CA TYR A 181 4.65 23.46 24.95
C TYR A 181 4.37 24.17 26.27
N TYR A 182 5.07 23.77 27.33
CA TYR A 182 5.00 24.42 28.63
C TYR A 182 6.31 25.11 29.01
N ASN A 183 6.23 26.37 29.41
CA ASN A 183 7.36 27.12 29.92
C ASN A 183 7.29 27.29 31.43
N GLN A 184 8.14 26.56 32.16
CA GLN A 184 8.13 26.59 33.63
C GLN A 184 8.52 27.95 34.22
N SER A 185 9.38 28.72 33.53
CA SER A 185 9.85 30.02 34.01
C SER A 185 8.79 31.12 33.94
N THR A 186 7.88 31.02 32.96
CA THR A 186 6.79 31.98 32.76
C THR A 186 5.42 31.45 33.18
N ASN A 187 5.32 30.15 33.48
CA ASN A 187 4.09 29.44 33.82
C ASN A 187 3.00 29.62 32.73
N ASN A 188 3.41 29.52 31.46
CA ASN A 188 2.53 29.66 30.29
C ASN A 188 2.58 28.40 29.42
N GLN A 189 1.47 28.13 28.73
CA GLN A 189 1.36 27.10 27.70
C GLN A 189 1.23 27.74 26.32
N ARG A 190 1.79 27.09 25.31
CA ARG A 190 1.67 27.45 23.90
C ARG A 190 1.22 26.21 23.14
N HIS A 191 0.17 26.35 22.34
CA HIS A 191 -0.23 25.35 21.35
C HIS A 191 0.37 25.73 20.02
N SER A 192 0.79 24.74 19.25
CA SER A 192 1.40 24.94 17.95
C SER A 192 1.18 23.77 17.03
N ASP A 193 1.17 24.04 15.74
CA ASP A 193 1.19 22.98 14.74
C ASP A 193 2.58 22.34 14.73
N ILE A 194 2.64 21.11 14.21
CA ILE A 194 3.80 20.19 14.21
C ILE A 194 5.08 20.69 13.49
N SER A 195 5.06 21.92 12.98
CA SER A 195 6.18 22.55 12.28
C SER A 195 6.91 23.62 13.11
N ASP A 196 6.43 23.93 14.33
CA ASP A 196 7.13 24.78 15.30
C ASP A 196 7.95 23.90 16.26
N TYR A 197 8.87 24.51 16.99
CA TYR A 197 9.74 23.80 17.93
C TYR A 197 9.63 24.41 19.33
N ALA A 198 10.07 23.67 20.35
CA ALA A 198 10.24 24.23 21.69
C ALA A 198 11.17 25.47 21.66
N ARG A 199 10.71 26.58 22.25
CA ARG A 199 11.52 27.80 22.44
C ARG A 199 12.33 27.70 23.72
N GLU A 200 13.20 28.68 23.95
CA GLU A 200 14.03 28.71 25.17
C GLU A 200 13.16 28.63 26.44
N GLY A 201 13.41 27.59 27.26
CA GLY A 201 12.70 27.33 28.50
C GLY A 201 11.32 26.65 28.33
N GLU A 202 10.90 26.34 27.11
CA GLU A 202 9.75 25.49 26.83
C GLU A 202 10.15 24.00 26.79
N ARG A 203 9.17 23.14 27.07
CA ARG A 203 9.25 21.69 26.93
C ARG A 203 7.98 21.19 26.25
N LEU A 204 8.09 20.21 25.37
CA LEU A 204 6.92 19.48 24.88
C LEU A 204 6.30 18.74 26.07
N VAL A 205 4.99 18.88 26.25
CA VAL A 205 4.27 18.28 27.38
C VAL A 205 3.05 17.48 26.97
N ASP A 206 2.61 17.61 25.72
CA ASP A 206 1.41 16.97 25.17
C ASP A 206 1.43 17.08 23.63
N LEU A 207 0.80 16.12 22.96
CA LEU A 207 0.57 16.09 21.52
C LEU A 207 -0.86 15.58 21.31
N TYR A 208 -1.68 16.24 20.50
CA TYR A 208 -3.02 15.75 20.18
C TYR A 208 -3.31 15.83 18.70
N ARG A 209 -4.21 14.95 18.25
CA ARG A 209 -4.73 15.01 16.89
C ARG A 209 -5.85 16.03 16.81
N ILE A 210 -5.90 16.76 15.68
CA ILE A 210 -6.98 17.70 15.40
C ILE A 210 -8.23 16.94 14.98
N GLU A 211 -8.05 15.92 14.13
CA GLU A 211 -9.10 15.08 13.58
C GLU A 211 -8.80 13.60 13.86
N ASP A 212 -9.88 12.81 14.02
CA ASP A 212 -9.77 11.38 14.28
C ASP A 212 -9.54 10.56 13.01
N PHE A 213 -9.17 9.30 13.19
CA PHE A 213 -9.14 8.30 12.12
C PHE A 213 -10.46 7.52 12.13
N GLU A 214 -11.17 7.57 11.01
CA GLU A 214 -12.45 6.90 10.86
C GLU A 214 -12.51 6.13 9.54
N SER A 215 -13.14 4.97 9.59
CA SER A 215 -13.57 4.26 8.39
C SER A 215 -15.08 4.06 8.44
N ASN A 216 -15.76 4.47 7.37
CA ASN A 216 -17.19 4.26 7.24
C ASN A 216 -17.48 3.38 6.03
N TRP A 217 -18.50 2.54 6.15
CA TRP A 217 -18.94 1.67 5.06
C TRP A 217 -20.45 1.52 5.05
N GLY A 218 -20.99 1.25 3.87
CA GLY A 218 -22.41 1.01 3.70
C GLY A 218 -22.79 0.87 2.24
N THR A 219 -24.09 0.88 1.97
CA THR A 219 -24.58 0.79 0.60
C THR A 219 -25.32 2.05 0.17
N LEU A 220 -25.20 2.37 -1.11
CA LEU A 220 -25.96 3.41 -1.80
C LEU A 220 -26.82 2.76 -2.88
N THR A 221 -28.01 3.28 -3.10
CA THR A 221 -28.87 2.93 -4.23
C THR A 221 -29.05 4.18 -5.09
N ILE A 222 -28.56 4.13 -6.32
CA ILE A 222 -28.70 5.20 -7.31
C ILE A 222 -29.88 4.88 -8.21
N ASN A 223 -30.77 5.87 -8.37
CA ASN A 223 -31.87 5.84 -9.33
C ASN A 223 -32.06 7.23 -9.95
N ASP A 224 -31.85 7.34 -11.26
CA ASP A 224 -32.14 8.53 -12.07
C ASP A 224 -31.55 9.83 -11.47
N GLY A 225 -30.28 9.76 -11.07
CA GLY A 225 -29.55 10.90 -10.51
C GLY A 225 -29.86 11.24 -9.06
N SER A 226 -30.71 10.48 -8.38
CA SER A 226 -30.84 10.51 -6.92
C SER A 226 -30.14 9.30 -6.30
N PHE A 227 -29.61 9.45 -5.10
CA PHE A 227 -29.12 8.31 -4.33
C PHE A 227 -29.59 8.34 -2.88
N SER A 228 -29.68 7.15 -2.28
CA SER A 228 -30.13 6.91 -0.90
C SER A 228 -29.42 5.69 -0.31
N GLY A 229 -29.42 5.53 1.02
CA GLY A 229 -28.74 4.42 1.69
C GLY A 229 -28.05 4.91 2.95
N LEU A 230 -26.72 4.73 3.03
CA LEU A 230 -25.87 5.27 4.11
C LEU A 230 -26.12 6.78 4.31
N PHE A 231 -26.21 7.52 3.21
CA PHE A 231 -26.66 8.91 3.15
C PHE A 231 -27.45 9.14 1.86
N SER A 232 -28.03 10.31 1.71
CA SER A 232 -28.82 10.69 0.53
C SER A 232 -28.27 11.91 -0.17
N GLY A 233 -28.51 12.03 -1.47
CA GLY A 233 -28.09 13.16 -2.27
C GLY A 233 -28.41 12.98 -3.74
N SER A 234 -27.65 13.68 -4.58
CA SER A 234 -27.79 13.61 -6.04
C SER A 234 -26.48 13.29 -6.73
N ILE A 235 -26.58 12.59 -7.85
CA ILE A 235 -25.46 12.28 -8.73
C ILE A 235 -25.76 12.79 -10.13
N SER A 236 -24.76 13.38 -10.76
CA SER A 236 -24.82 13.82 -12.15
C SER A 236 -23.55 13.37 -12.89
N VAL A 237 -23.50 13.62 -14.20
CA VAL A 237 -22.34 13.27 -15.03
C VAL A 237 -21.81 14.54 -15.69
N ASN A 238 -20.51 14.80 -15.52
CA ASN A 238 -19.78 15.86 -16.20
C ASN A 238 -18.70 15.24 -17.10
N GLY A 239 -18.97 15.20 -18.42
CA GLY A 239 -18.12 14.48 -19.35
C GLY A 239 -18.16 12.97 -19.10
N VAL A 240 -17.03 12.40 -18.70
CA VAL A 240 -16.88 10.96 -18.35
C VAL A 240 -16.77 10.71 -16.85
N ARG A 241 -17.04 11.73 -16.03
CA ARG A 241 -16.86 11.68 -14.57
C ARG A 241 -18.19 11.85 -13.83
N PRO A 242 -18.47 11.02 -12.82
CA PRO A 242 -19.57 11.28 -11.89
C PRO A 242 -19.31 12.53 -11.05
N VAL A 243 -20.37 13.28 -10.75
CA VAL A 243 -20.36 14.37 -9.77
C VAL A 243 -21.38 14.04 -8.70
N ILE A 244 -20.92 13.84 -7.47
CA ILE A 244 -21.74 13.49 -6.31
C ILE A 244 -21.95 14.73 -5.46
N ALA A 245 -23.20 15.09 -5.19
CA ALA A 245 -23.59 16.14 -4.26
C ALA A 245 -24.38 15.50 -3.11
N PRO A 246 -23.73 15.26 -1.95
CA PRO A 246 -24.41 14.79 -0.76
C PRO A 246 -25.42 15.83 -0.23
N GLY A 247 -26.44 15.39 0.49
CA GLY A 247 -27.59 16.21 0.90
C GLY A 247 -27.39 17.09 2.15
N ASP A 248 -26.16 17.22 2.63
CA ASP A 248 -25.77 17.78 3.93
C ASP A 248 -24.97 19.10 3.80
N ASP A 249 -25.24 19.88 2.75
CA ASP A 249 -24.53 21.13 2.41
C ASP A 249 -23.02 20.95 2.11
N THR A 250 -22.57 19.71 1.90
CA THR A 250 -21.21 19.45 1.39
C THR A 250 -21.07 19.85 -0.08
N SER A 251 -19.86 20.31 -0.44
CA SER A 251 -19.55 20.71 -1.81
C SER A 251 -19.60 19.49 -2.75
N PRO A 252 -20.18 19.63 -3.97
CA PRO A 252 -20.19 18.54 -4.93
C PRO A 252 -18.79 18.05 -5.29
N MET A 253 -18.56 16.74 -5.22
CA MET A 253 -17.29 16.09 -5.51
C MET A 253 -17.31 15.51 -6.92
N THR A 254 -16.30 15.85 -7.73
CA THR A 254 -16.10 15.19 -9.03
C THR A 254 -15.24 13.95 -8.83
N MET A 255 -15.80 12.76 -9.07
CA MET A 255 -15.13 11.49 -8.84
C MET A 255 -14.59 10.90 -10.15
N ASN A 256 -13.87 9.78 -10.06
CA ASN A 256 -13.33 9.06 -11.22
C ASN A 256 -13.96 7.69 -11.27
N ILE A 257 -14.19 7.14 -12.47
CA ILE A 257 -14.83 5.85 -12.66
C ILE A 257 -14.02 5.02 -13.68
N ASN A 258 -13.97 3.70 -13.49
CA ASN A 258 -13.32 2.79 -14.42
C ASN A 258 -14.10 2.61 -15.73
N ALA A 259 -13.47 1.98 -16.73
CA ALA A 259 -14.03 1.79 -18.06
C ALA A 259 -15.26 0.87 -18.05
N ALA A 260 -15.31 -0.14 -17.17
CA ALA A 260 -16.49 -0.97 -16.98
C ALA A 260 -17.65 -0.27 -16.24
N LYS A 261 -17.41 0.93 -15.68
CA LYS A 261 -18.40 1.77 -14.98
C LYS A 261 -18.98 1.11 -13.73
N ASP A 262 -18.16 0.38 -13.01
CA ASP A 262 -18.55 -0.37 -11.81
C ASP A 262 -17.65 -0.13 -10.59
N VAL A 263 -16.65 0.75 -10.70
CA VAL A 263 -15.81 1.22 -9.59
C VAL A 263 -15.59 2.72 -9.75
N ILE A 264 -15.99 3.47 -8.73
CA ILE A 264 -15.76 4.91 -8.57
C ILE A 264 -14.75 5.09 -7.44
N VAL A 265 -13.75 5.95 -7.65
CA VAL A 265 -12.77 6.29 -6.62
C VAL A 265 -12.59 7.81 -6.57
N HIS A 266 -12.43 8.31 -5.35
CA HIS A 266 -12.11 9.70 -5.07
C HIS A 266 -11.05 9.77 -3.98
N VAL A 267 -10.15 10.73 -4.11
CA VAL A 267 -9.24 11.12 -3.05
C VAL A 267 -9.38 12.62 -2.81
N LYS A 268 -9.24 13.03 -1.55
CA LYS A 268 -9.36 14.41 -1.12
C LYS A 268 -8.31 14.71 -0.07
N THR A 269 -7.73 15.90 -0.14
CA THR A 269 -6.98 16.51 0.96
C THR A 269 -7.71 17.77 1.37
N GLU A 270 -8.07 17.87 2.64
CA GLU A 270 -8.48 19.12 3.29
C GLU A 270 -7.27 19.60 4.10
N ALA A 271 -6.72 20.76 3.72
CA ALA A 271 -5.47 21.24 4.29
C ALA A 271 -5.57 21.37 5.81
N ASP A 272 -4.56 20.89 6.52
CA ASP A 272 -4.43 20.96 7.98
C ASP A 272 -5.55 20.24 8.76
N GLU A 273 -6.34 19.38 8.11
CA GLU A 273 -7.41 18.62 8.74
C GLU A 273 -7.25 17.13 8.43
N TYR A 274 -7.58 16.68 7.22
CA TYR A 274 -7.62 15.26 6.88
C TYR A 274 -7.27 14.97 5.42
N VAL A 275 -6.88 13.72 5.19
CA VAL A 275 -6.93 13.10 3.87
C VAL A 275 -8.04 12.04 3.84
N GLU A 276 -8.65 11.86 2.67
CA GLU A 276 -9.74 10.92 2.49
C GLU A 276 -9.55 10.10 1.21
N LEU A 277 -9.73 8.79 1.31
CA LEU A 277 -9.90 7.88 0.18
C LEU A 277 -11.31 7.29 0.22
N ILE A 278 -12.06 7.46 -0.85
CA ILE A 278 -13.40 6.91 -1.03
C ILE A 278 -13.37 5.92 -2.20
N ILE A 279 -13.85 4.70 -1.98
CA ILE A 279 -14.08 3.70 -3.03
C ILE A 279 -15.57 3.32 -3.01
N ILE A 280 -16.19 3.32 -4.19
CA ILE A 280 -17.58 2.94 -4.37
C ILE A 280 -17.65 1.93 -5.51
N SER A 281 -18.14 0.71 -5.28
CA SER A 281 -18.28 -0.31 -6.33
C SER A 281 -19.73 -0.69 -6.56
N LYS A 282 -20.11 -0.83 -7.84
CA LYS A 282 -21.43 -1.31 -8.22
C LYS A 282 -21.51 -2.77 -7.82
N LEU A 283 -22.50 -3.12 -7.01
CA LEU A 283 -22.60 -4.48 -6.49
C LEU A 283 -23.12 -5.41 -7.59
N PRO A 284 -22.63 -6.66 -7.65
CA PRO A 284 -23.14 -7.63 -8.59
C PRO A 284 -24.62 -7.92 -8.29
N SER A 285 -25.41 -8.14 -9.35
CA SER A 285 -26.83 -8.52 -9.23
C SER A 285 -27.02 -9.85 -8.49
N SER A 286 -25.99 -10.71 -8.52
CA SER A 286 -25.91 -11.96 -7.77
C SER A 286 -24.46 -12.29 -7.48
N LEU A 287 -24.20 -12.84 -6.30
CA LEU A 287 -22.87 -13.28 -5.89
C LEU A 287 -22.95 -14.72 -5.38
N ASN A 288 -22.05 -15.59 -5.86
CA ASN A 288 -21.80 -16.89 -5.26
C ASN A 288 -20.28 -17.08 -5.04
N LEU A 289 -19.89 -17.86 -4.03
CA LEU A 289 -18.47 -18.01 -3.65
C LEU A 289 -17.62 -18.64 -4.76
N ALA A 290 -18.19 -19.54 -5.56
CA ALA A 290 -17.46 -20.17 -6.66
C ALA A 290 -17.05 -19.16 -7.75
N GLU A 291 -17.73 -18.02 -7.87
CA GLU A 291 -17.34 -16.92 -8.77
C GLU A 291 -16.08 -16.16 -8.31
N LEU A 292 -15.72 -16.28 -7.03
CA LEU A 292 -14.47 -15.74 -6.51
C LEU A 292 -13.28 -16.61 -6.87
N SER A 293 -13.51 -17.88 -7.24
CA SER A 293 -12.46 -18.84 -7.53
C SER A 293 -11.43 -18.29 -8.53
N GLY A 294 -10.16 -18.55 -8.24
CA GLY A 294 -9.02 -18.16 -9.06
C GLY A 294 -7.97 -17.35 -8.29
N ASN A 295 -7.08 -16.72 -9.05
CA ASN A 295 -5.96 -15.98 -8.50
C ASN A 295 -6.29 -14.49 -8.41
N TRP A 296 -5.87 -13.90 -7.30
CA TRP A 296 -6.05 -12.52 -6.94
C TRP A 296 -4.71 -11.94 -6.48
N ARG A 297 -4.57 -10.63 -6.64
CA ARG A 297 -3.47 -9.84 -6.10
C ARG A 297 -3.98 -9.03 -4.93
N TYR A 298 -3.17 -8.95 -3.89
CA TYR A 298 -3.39 -8.18 -2.68
C TYR A 298 -2.51 -6.94 -2.70
N SER A 299 -3.10 -5.80 -2.35
CA SER A 299 -2.39 -4.59 -1.99
C SER A 299 -3.08 -3.99 -0.77
N SER A 300 -2.33 -3.60 0.25
CA SER A 300 -2.91 -2.90 1.39
C SER A 300 -2.02 -1.80 1.92
N LEU A 301 -2.67 -0.88 2.63
CA LEU A 301 -2.07 0.16 3.43
C LEU A 301 -2.67 0.09 4.82
N PHE A 302 -1.82 -0.05 5.82
CA PHE A 302 -2.17 -0.01 7.22
C PHE A 302 -1.66 1.29 7.83
N ILE A 303 -2.54 1.96 8.55
CA ILE A 303 -2.29 3.24 9.19
C ILE A 303 -2.57 3.06 10.68
N PRO A 304 -1.56 3.14 11.55
CA PRO A 304 -1.77 3.00 12.98
C PRO A 304 -2.59 4.19 13.49
N ILE A 305 -3.48 3.93 14.46
CA ILE A 305 -4.33 4.97 15.06
C ILE A 305 -4.11 5.10 16.56
N GLU A 306 -3.60 4.08 17.25
CA GLU A 306 -3.36 4.18 18.68
C GLU A 306 -1.96 4.76 18.94
N MET A 307 -1.94 5.96 19.55
CA MET A 307 -0.71 6.58 20.07
C MET A 307 -0.66 6.43 21.58
N LYS A 308 0.55 6.21 22.10
CA LYS A 308 0.86 6.17 23.52
C LYS A 308 1.91 7.21 23.84
N GLU A 309 1.84 7.69 25.07
CA GLU A 309 2.82 8.60 25.64
C GLU A 309 3.53 7.91 26.80
N SER A 310 4.84 8.08 26.91
CA SER A 310 5.61 7.59 28.05
C SER A 310 6.05 8.73 28.94
N TYR A 311 5.83 8.54 30.24
CA TYR A 311 6.14 9.50 31.28
C TYR A 311 7.17 8.95 32.25
N TYR A 312 8.30 9.63 32.40
CA TYR A 312 9.35 9.25 33.35
C TYR A 312 9.22 10.02 34.65
N ASN A 313 9.24 9.29 35.77
CA ASN A 313 9.28 9.87 37.10
C ASN A 313 10.70 9.83 37.67
N SER A 314 11.38 10.97 37.68
CA SER A 314 12.76 11.09 38.19
C SER A 314 12.92 10.80 39.69
N GLN A 315 11.84 10.86 40.48
CA GLN A 315 11.88 10.57 41.91
C GLN A 315 11.81 9.07 42.22
N THR A 316 11.05 8.32 41.41
CA THR A 316 10.85 6.88 41.61
C THR A 316 11.67 6.02 40.66
N GLY A 317 12.16 6.60 39.56
CA GLY A 317 12.89 5.90 38.50
C GLY A 317 12.00 5.02 37.61
N ASN A 318 10.68 5.19 37.65
CA ASN A 318 9.72 4.39 36.90
C ASN A 318 9.14 5.14 35.70
N ASN A 319 8.74 4.39 34.67
CA ASN A 319 7.95 4.88 33.55
C ASN A 319 6.47 4.53 33.74
N ARG A 320 5.59 5.42 33.27
CA ARG A 320 4.16 5.19 33.10
C ARG A 320 3.81 5.38 31.63
N THR A 321 3.05 4.46 31.07
CA THR A 321 2.42 4.65 29.76
C THR A 321 1.06 5.31 29.97
N GLY A 322 0.80 6.39 29.25
CA GLY A 322 -0.47 7.08 29.16
C GLY A 322 -1.05 7.02 27.76
N ASP A 323 -2.34 7.35 27.67
CA ASP A 323 -2.99 7.63 26.40
C ASP A 323 -2.75 9.09 26.00
N ILE A 324 -2.98 9.45 24.74
CA ILE A 324 -2.77 10.80 24.17
C ILE A 324 -3.62 11.94 24.81
N ASN A 325 -4.44 11.62 25.81
CA ASN A 325 -5.22 12.59 26.61
C ASN A 325 -4.69 12.71 28.05
N ASP A 326 -3.65 11.95 28.40
CA ASP A 326 -2.93 12.15 29.65
C ASP A 326 -1.98 13.34 29.52
N TYR A 327 -1.45 13.82 30.64
CA TYR A 327 -0.39 14.82 30.63
C TYR A 327 0.57 14.58 31.79
N ALA A 328 1.80 15.09 31.66
CA ALA A 328 2.80 15.00 32.70
C ALA A 328 2.29 15.67 34.00
N GLY A 329 2.17 14.88 35.08
CA GLY A 329 1.67 15.35 36.38
C GLY A 329 0.17 15.20 36.62
N SER A 330 -0.58 14.59 35.69
CA SER A 330 -2.01 14.26 35.87
C SER A 330 -2.30 13.35 37.08
N THR A 331 -1.27 12.69 37.61
CA THR A 331 -1.33 11.74 38.74
C THR A 331 -0.79 12.32 40.07
N ASP A 332 -0.58 13.64 40.16
CA ASP A 332 0.13 14.32 41.27
C ASP A 332 1.61 13.88 41.44
N LEU A 333 2.16 13.18 40.45
CA LEU A 333 3.55 12.74 40.41
C LEU A 333 4.42 13.73 39.61
N SER A 334 5.69 13.86 40.00
CA SER A 334 6.67 14.65 39.25
C SER A 334 7.17 13.85 38.05
N GLU A 335 6.38 13.85 36.98
CA GLU A 335 6.63 13.15 35.72
C GLU A 335 7.07 14.11 34.61
N GLU A 336 7.84 13.61 33.65
CA GLU A 336 8.23 14.30 32.42
C GLU A 336 7.86 13.42 31.22
N LEU A 337 7.30 14.01 30.16
CA LEU A 337 7.06 13.31 28.90
C LEU A 337 8.41 12.98 28.26
N VAL A 338 8.64 11.70 27.96
CA VAL A 338 9.94 11.20 27.45
C VAL A 338 9.84 10.52 26.10
N ASP A 339 8.63 10.21 25.63
CA ASP A 339 8.40 9.55 24.35
C ASP A 339 6.91 9.63 23.95
N ILE A 340 6.65 9.63 22.64
CA ILE A 340 5.32 9.56 22.02
C ILE A 340 5.45 8.67 20.79
N TYR A 341 4.67 7.59 20.73
CA TYR A 341 4.82 6.57 19.68
C TYR A 341 3.49 5.92 19.31
N TYR A 342 3.45 5.32 18.12
CA TYR A 342 2.35 4.44 17.71
C TYR A 342 2.55 3.01 18.21
N THR A 343 1.47 2.34 18.61
CA THR A 343 1.55 0.93 19.06
C THR A 343 1.79 -0.08 17.93
N ASP A 344 1.69 0.38 16.68
CA ASP A 344 1.90 -0.39 15.46
C ASP A 344 2.55 0.51 14.38
N GLU A 345 2.99 -0.07 13.26
CA GLU A 345 3.78 0.64 12.25
C GLU A 345 2.98 0.93 10.98
N PHE A 346 3.19 2.10 10.39
CA PHE A 346 2.73 2.37 9.02
C PHE A 346 3.32 1.32 8.08
N SER A 347 2.48 0.64 7.32
CA SER A 347 2.97 -0.43 6.47
C SER A 347 2.12 -0.62 5.23
N THR A 348 2.78 -1.08 4.17
CA THR A 348 2.10 -1.66 3.01
C THR A 348 2.36 -3.14 2.92
N LYS A 349 1.44 -3.86 2.29
CA LYS A 349 1.61 -5.28 2.00
C LYS A 349 1.11 -5.60 0.62
N GLN A 350 1.87 -6.39 -0.12
CA GLN A 350 1.47 -6.92 -1.41
C GLN A 350 1.58 -8.44 -1.43
N GLY A 351 0.87 -9.08 -2.36
CA GLY A 351 1.15 -10.48 -2.69
C GLY A 351 0.06 -11.19 -3.45
N ASN A 352 0.20 -12.51 -3.58
CA ASN A 352 -0.76 -13.38 -4.26
C ASN A 352 -1.75 -14.01 -3.29
N ILE A 353 -3.00 -14.09 -3.73
CA ILE A 353 -4.04 -14.83 -3.03
C ILE A 353 -4.67 -15.80 -4.03
N HIS A 354 -4.75 -17.05 -3.65
CA HIS A 354 -5.59 -18.02 -4.34
C HIS A 354 -6.89 -18.18 -3.56
N ILE A 355 -8.03 -18.10 -4.25
CA ILE A 355 -9.34 -18.37 -3.67
C ILE A 355 -9.89 -19.64 -4.31
N ASP A 356 -10.23 -20.64 -3.49
CA ASP A 356 -10.85 -21.87 -3.99
C ASP A 356 -12.36 -21.69 -4.27
N SER A 357 -12.97 -22.70 -4.88
CA SER A 357 -14.41 -22.67 -5.19
C SER A 357 -15.36 -22.63 -3.96
N SER A 358 -14.83 -22.88 -2.76
CA SER A 358 -15.56 -22.77 -1.50
C SER A 358 -15.36 -21.43 -0.81
N GLY A 359 -14.53 -20.54 -1.38
CA GLY A 359 -14.20 -19.24 -0.81
C GLY A 359 -13.03 -19.27 0.17
N ASN A 360 -12.27 -20.36 0.29
CA ASN A 360 -11.07 -20.36 1.13
C ASN A 360 -9.94 -19.62 0.43
N ALA A 361 -9.29 -18.72 1.16
CA ALA A 361 -8.17 -17.92 0.69
C ALA A 361 -6.85 -18.48 1.23
N SER A 362 -5.82 -18.54 0.38
CA SER A 362 -4.45 -18.90 0.76
C SER A 362 -3.43 -18.01 0.06
N GLY A 363 -2.31 -17.72 0.73
CA GLY A 363 -1.20 -16.92 0.20
C GLY A 363 -0.91 -15.72 1.10
N ALA A 364 -0.92 -14.51 0.52
CA ALA A 364 -0.64 -13.26 1.21
C ALA A 364 -1.60 -13.00 2.39
N ILE A 365 -2.85 -13.44 2.26
CA ILE A 365 -3.81 -13.54 3.37
C ILE A 365 -4.36 -14.97 3.40
N ASN A 366 -4.68 -15.45 4.60
CA ASN A 366 -5.21 -16.79 4.81
C ASN A 366 -6.54 -16.66 5.54
N GLY A 367 -7.58 -17.35 5.07
CA GLY A 367 -8.90 -17.22 5.69
C GLY A 367 -10.00 -17.78 4.83
N SER A 368 -11.24 -17.37 5.10
CA SER A 368 -12.39 -17.77 4.29
C SER A 368 -13.34 -16.61 4.02
N PHE A 369 -13.80 -16.53 2.79
CA PHE A 369 -14.86 -15.63 2.37
C PHE A 369 -16.23 -16.29 2.59
N SER A 370 -17.16 -15.52 3.12
CA SER A 370 -18.58 -15.87 3.17
C SER A 370 -19.41 -14.72 2.61
N ILE A 371 -20.64 -15.00 2.18
CA ILE A 371 -21.54 -13.99 1.63
C ILE A 371 -22.37 -13.40 2.77
N ALA A 372 -22.36 -12.08 2.92
CA ALA A 372 -23.28 -11.39 3.80
C ALA A 372 -24.67 -11.32 3.14
N ASN A 373 -25.65 -12.00 3.74
CA ASN A 373 -26.98 -12.21 3.18
C ASN A 373 -27.81 -10.93 2.95
N THR A 374 -27.40 -9.77 3.49
CA THR A 374 -28.17 -8.52 3.44
C THR A 374 -27.74 -7.57 2.32
N GLU A 375 -26.55 -7.71 1.76
CA GLU A 375 -26.00 -6.66 0.88
C GLU A 375 -25.27 -7.12 -0.39
N ASN A 376 -25.15 -8.41 -0.69
CA ASN A 376 -24.22 -8.92 -1.73
C ASN A 376 -22.76 -8.48 -1.48
N SER A 377 -22.42 -8.22 -0.21
CA SER A 377 -21.03 -8.05 0.24
C SER A 377 -20.45 -9.38 0.69
N LEU A 378 -19.12 -9.43 0.77
CA LEU A 378 -18.37 -10.54 1.33
C LEU A 378 -17.97 -10.22 2.76
N LEU A 379 -17.86 -11.24 3.58
CA LEU A 379 -17.19 -11.18 4.88
C LEU A 379 -15.93 -12.01 4.75
N PHE A 380 -14.80 -11.44 5.12
CA PHE A 380 -13.54 -12.17 5.22
C PHE A 380 -13.31 -12.54 6.69
N ASN A 381 -13.17 -13.83 6.95
CA ASN A 381 -12.91 -14.35 8.29
C ASN A 381 -11.44 -14.76 8.40
N ASP A 382 -10.61 -13.86 8.95
CA ASP A 382 -9.19 -14.09 9.26
C ASP A 382 -8.99 -14.28 10.78
N SER A 383 -9.70 -13.51 11.62
CA SER A 383 -9.44 -13.53 13.08
C SER A 383 -10.55 -12.99 14.00
N GLY A 384 -11.65 -12.43 13.48
CA GLY A 384 -12.80 -12.03 14.31
C GLY A 384 -13.45 -10.69 13.94
N ASP A 385 -12.76 -9.81 13.22
CA ASP A 385 -13.33 -8.54 12.75
C ASP A 385 -13.95 -8.68 11.36
N LEU A 386 -15.23 -8.34 11.26
CA LEU A 386 -16.07 -8.55 10.08
C LEU A 386 -16.39 -7.20 9.42
N ALA A 387 -15.37 -6.54 8.84
CA ALA A 387 -15.64 -5.44 7.92
C ALA A 387 -16.15 -6.01 6.58
N PRO A 388 -17.18 -5.39 5.95
CA PRO A 388 -17.70 -5.87 4.68
C PRO A 388 -16.68 -5.61 3.56
N LEU A 389 -16.39 -6.65 2.78
CA LEU A 389 -15.61 -6.56 1.56
C LEU A 389 -16.57 -6.41 0.37
N TYR A 390 -16.47 -5.29 -0.33
CA TYR A 390 -17.32 -5.00 -1.49
C TYR A 390 -16.61 -5.43 -2.78
N ILE A 391 -17.28 -6.27 -3.55
CA ILE A 391 -16.82 -6.72 -4.87
C ILE A 391 -17.59 -5.98 -5.98
N ASN A 392 -16.89 -5.57 -7.03
CA ASN A 392 -17.52 -4.88 -8.16
C ASN A 392 -18.39 -5.82 -9.01
N ALA A 393 -19.22 -5.24 -9.87
CA ALA A 393 -20.19 -5.97 -10.68
C ALA A 393 -19.51 -6.95 -11.65
N SER A 394 -18.32 -6.60 -12.15
CA SER A 394 -17.47 -7.43 -13.00
C SER A 394 -16.71 -8.53 -12.25
N LYS A 395 -16.77 -8.54 -10.91
CA LYS A 395 -16.17 -9.57 -10.03
C LYS A 395 -14.65 -9.74 -10.24
N ASN A 396 -13.97 -8.63 -10.48
CA ASN A 396 -12.53 -8.59 -10.76
C ASN A 396 -11.77 -7.60 -9.88
N PHE A 397 -12.48 -6.84 -9.05
CA PHE A 397 -11.92 -5.93 -8.07
C PHE A 397 -12.78 -5.98 -6.82
N ALA A 398 -12.14 -6.07 -5.66
CA ALA A 398 -12.81 -5.93 -4.39
C ALA A 398 -11.96 -5.12 -3.42
N TYR A 399 -12.60 -4.51 -2.44
CA TYR A 399 -11.90 -3.71 -1.45
C TYR A 399 -12.58 -3.83 -0.09
N ASN A 400 -11.82 -3.50 0.94
CA ASN A 400 -12.31 -3.38 2.29
C ASN A 400 -11.59 -2.25 3.02
N PHE A 401 -12.34 -1.57 3.88
CA PHE A 401 -11.83 -0.68 4.91
C PHE A 401 -12.19 -1.33 6.24
N SER A 402 -11.18 -1.70 7.02
CA SER A 402 -11.36 -2.25 8.35
C SER A 402 -10.66 -1.35 9.35
N GLN A 403 -11.28 -1.16 10.50
CA GLN A 403 -10.68 -0.44 11.61
C GLN A 403 -10.86 -1.25 12.87
N ASP A 404 -9.78 -1.43 13.60
CA ASP A 404 -9.75 -2.00 14.93
C ASP A 404 -9.14 -1.00 15.91
N THR A 405 -8.71 -1.46 17.08
CA THR A 405 -8.04 -0.59 18.07
C THR A 405 -6.65 -0.15 17.65
N ASN A 406 -5.99 -0.90 16.77
CA ASN A 406 -4.59 -0.70 16.41
C ASN A 406 -4.47 0.24 15.20
N GLY A 407 -5.36 0.10 14.21
CA GLY A 407 -5.26 0.89 13.00
C GLY A 407 -6.45 0.85 12.06
N VAL A 408 -6.32 1.62 10.99
CA VAL A 408 -7.16 1.53 9.77
C VAL A 408 -6.38 0.75 8.73
N ASN A 409 -6.96 -0.32 8.21
CA ASN A 409 -6.42 -1.10 7.13
C ASN A 409 -7.30 -0.96 5.87
N ILE A 410 -6.66 -0.58 4.77
CA ILE A 410 -7.26 -0.45 3.45
C ILE A 410 -6.75 -1.61 2.60
N SER A 411 -7.63 -2.55 2.27
CA SER A 411 -7.29 -3.75 1.50
C SER A 411 -7.89 -3.70 0.11
N LEU A 412 -7.08 -3.96 -0.91
CA LEU A 412 -7.47 -4.07 -2.31
C LEU A 412 -7.19 -5.49 -2.83
N LEU A 413 -8.17 -6.05 -3.53
CA LEU A 413 -8.08 -7.34 -4.19
C LEU A 413 -8.32 -7.17 -5.69
N THR A 414 -7.35 -7.59 -6.49
CA THR A 414 -7.37 -7.47 -7.94
C THR A 414 -7.35 -8.86 -8.58
N LYS A 415 -8.45 -9.28 -9.21
CA LYS A 415 -8.53 -10.61 -9.85
C LYS A 415 -7.69 -10.62 -11.11
N ILE A 416 -6.88 -11.66 -11.27
CA ILE A 416 -6.01 -11.86 -12.43
C ILE A 416 -6.38 -13.15 -13.18
N SER A 417 -5.76 -13.36 -14.33
CA SER A 417 -5.98 -14.57 -15.14
C SER A 417 -5.65 -15.86 -14.37
N SER A 418 -6.50 -16.88 -14.56
CA SER A 418 -6.43 -18.21 -13.92
C SER A 418 -5.22 -19.05 -14.33
N ASP A 419 -4.49 -18.65 -15.38
CA ASP A 419 -3.30 -19.38 -15.86
C ASP A 419 -2.03 -19.12 -15.01
N THR A 420 -2.21 -18.55 -13.81
CA THR A 420 -1.17 -18.35 -12.81
C THR A 420 -1.18 -19.57 -11.85
N PRO A 421 -0.08 -20.33 -11.68
CA PRO A 421 -0.07 -21.52 -10.83
C PRO A 421 -0.45 -21.23 -9.36
N GLU A 422 -1.13 -22.17 -8.69
CA GLU A 422 -1.56 -22.09 -7.27
C GLU A 422 -0.40 -21.92 -6.28
N THR A 423 0.80 -22.38 -6.65
CA THR A 423 2.03 -22.28 -5.85
C THR A 423 2.92 -21.12 -6.30
N PHE A 424 2.36 -20.13 -6.99
CA PHE A 424 3.05 -18.88 -7.29
C PHE A 424 3.08 -18.02 -6.01
N GLU A 425 3.69 -18.56 -4.95
CA GLU A 425 4.46 -17.68 -4.09
C GLU A 425 5.51 -17.00 -4.98
N GLU A 426 6.01 -15.84 -4.58
CA GLU A 426 6.99 -15.05 -5.33
C GLU A 426 8.32 -15.79 -5.64
N SER A 427 8.39 -17.10 -5.42
CA SER A 427 9.48 -17.99 -5.78
C SER A 427 9.65 -18.12 -7.31
N VAL A 428 10.46 -17.19 -7.84
CA VAL A 428 11.26 -17.27 -9.08
C VAL A 428 10.48 -17.25 -10.39
N ASP A 429 10.18 -16.04 -10.87
CA ASP A 429 10.09 -15.80 -12.31
C ASP A 429 11.43 -15.25 -12.78
N LEU A 430 12.40 -16.12 -13.12
CA LEU A 430 13.64 -15.66 -13.77
C LEU A 430 13.29 -15.23 -15.20
N ARG A 431 12.93 -13.96 -15.36
CA ARG A 431 12.69 -13.39 -16.67
C ARG A 431 13.90 -12.61 -17.12
N LEU A 432 14.40 -12.93 -18.31
CA LEU A 432 15.39 -12.14 -19.01
C LEU A 432 14.65 -11.17 -19.92
N VAL A 433 14.66 -9.89 -19.57
CA VAL A 433 14.20 -8.80 -20.44
C VAL A 433 15.42 -8.03 -20.92
N GLN A 434 15.41 -7.59 -22.18
CA GLN A 434 16.44 -6.69 -22.69
C GLN A 434 15.90 -5.26 -22.64
N VAL A 435 16.46 -4.44 -21.76
CA VAL A 435 16.09 -3.02 -21.60
C VAL A 435 17.32 -2.19 -21.95
N ASP A 436 17.23 -1.31 -22.93
CA ASP A 436 18.33 -0.45 -23.39
C ASP A 436 19.66 -1.16 -23.72
N GLY A 437 19.57 -2.44 -24.11
CA GLY A 437 20.73 -3.28 -24.43
C GLY A 437 21.27 -4.08 -23.24
N GLU A 438 20.74 -3.88 -22.03
CA GLU A 438 21.10 -4.60 -20.82
C GLU A 438 20.21 -5.82 -20.59
N ALA A 439 20.81 -6.90 -20.08
CA ALA A 439 20.10 -8.08 -19.61
C ALA A 439 19.57 -7.81 -18.19
N VAL A 440 18.25 -7.75 -18.05
CA VAL A 440 17.58 -7.56 -16.77
C VAL A 440 17.01 -8.89 -16.33
N PHE A 441 17.44 -9.37 -15.16
CA PHE A 441 16.85 -10.50 -14.47
C PHE A 441 15.94 -9.98 -13.38
N THR A 442 14.65 -10.24 -13.47
CA THR A 442 13.73 -9.98 -12.35
C THR A 442 13.67 -11.23 -11.46
N LEU A 443 13.71 -11.06 -10.14
CA LEU A 443 13.48 -12.08 -9.12
C LEU A 443 12.43 -11.53 -8.16
N ASN A 444 11.24 -12.10 -8.04
CA ASN A 444 10.30 -11.55 -7.06
C ASN A 444 10.74 -11.92 -5.62
N GLY A 445 10.95 -10.89 -4.79
CA GLY A 445 10.50 -10.81 -3.39
C GLY A 445 11.12 -11.71 -2.31
N SER A 446 11.80 -12.83 -2.59
CA SER A 446 12.36 -13.65 -1.51
C SER A 446 13.86 -13.41 -1.30
N ASN A 447 14.21 -12.93 -0.11
CA ASN A 447 15.59 -12.91 0.41
C ASN A 447 16.24 -14.31 0.42
N ASP A 448 15.46 -15.38 0.21
CA ASP A 448 15.91 -16.76 0.28
C ASP A 448 16.59 -17.26 -0.99
N LEU A 449 16.71 -16.44 -2.04
CA LEU A 449 17.24 -16.85 -3.34
C LEU A 449 18.29 -15.87 -3.88
N LYS A 450 19.23 -16.40 -4.66
CA LYS A 450 20.26 -15.65 -5.37
C LYS A 450 20.47 -16.17 -6.79
N ILE A 451 20.79 -15.27 -7.72
CA ILE A 451 21.30 -15.65 -9.04
C ILE A 451 22.82 -15.70 -8.98
N VAL A 452 23.36 -16.81 -9.43
CA VAL A 452 24.80 -16.97 -9.65
C VAL A 452 25.09 -17.12 -11.14
N SER A 453 26.21 -16.57 -11.59
CA SER A 453 26.69 -16.67 -12.95
C SER A 453 28.03 -17.39 -13.04
N SER A 454 28.30 -18.01 -14.19
CA SER A 454 29.61 -18.59 -14.51
C SER A 454 29.93 -18.45 -15.99
N GLN A 455 31.20 -18.17 -16.31
CA GLN A 455 31.71 -18.14 -17.69
C GLN A 455 31.99 -19.55 -18.25
N THR A 456 31.89 -20.60 -17.43
CA THR A 456 32.17 -21.98 -17.84
C THR A 456 31.14 -22.94 -17.30
N LEU A 457 30.67 -23.89 -18.13
CA LEU A 457 29.76 -24.95 -17.71
C LEU A 457 30.50 -26.29 -17.60
N GLY A 458 30.33 -27.01 -16.49
CA GLY A 458 30.64 -28.44 -16.42
C GLY A 458 32.11 -28.84 -16.22
N THR A 459 32.98 -27.94 -15.76
CA THR A 459 34.32 -28.34 -15.28
C THR A 459 34.36 -28.32 -13.75
N ALA A 460 35.22 -29.15 -13.14
CA ALA A 460 35.42 -29.13 -11.68
C ALA A 460 35.96 -27.78 -11.13
N ALA A 461 36.31 -26.84 -12.02
CA ALA A 461 36.78 -25.50 -11.73
C ALA A 461 35.77 -24.39 -12.04
N SER A 462 34.49 -24.74 -12.32
CA SER A 462 33.45 -23.74 -12.58
C SER A 462 33.21 -22.92 -11.30
N THR A 463 33.74 -21.71 -11.23
CA THR A 463 33.42 -20.76 -10.17
C THR A 463 32.10 -20.08 -10.51
N TRP A 464 31.13 -20.21 -9.61
CA TRP A 464 29.87 -19.49 -9.67
C TRP A 464 29.98 -18.27 -8.76
N ALA A 465 29.75 -17.09 -9.31
CA ALA A 465 29.74 -15.84 -8.57
C ALA A 465 28.31 -15.35 -8.45
N GLU A 466 27.91 -14.92 -7.26
CA GLU A 466 26.66 -14.21 -7.07
C GLU A 466 26.68 -12.93 -7.91
N LEU A 467 25.59 -12.68 -8.64
CA LEU A 467 25.36 -11.37 -9.24
C LEU A 467 24.96 -10.44 -8.09
N SER A 468 25.94 -9.70 -7.58
CA SER A 468 25.80 -8.89 -6.38
C SER A 468 25.12 -7.55 -6.68
N ASP A 469 23.80 -7.53 -6.59
CA ASP A 469 23.06 -6.31 -6.33
C ASP A 469 22.37 -6.57 -4.98
N SER A 470 22.68 -5.74 -3.97
CA SER A 470 22.23 -5.73 -2.56
C SER A 470 21.17 -6.77 -2.12
N GLU A 471 21.39 -7.39 -0.94
CA GLU A 471 20.39 -8.19 -0.22
C GLU A 471 18.98 -7.60 -0.36
N GLY A 472 18.05 -8.37 -0.94
CA GLY A 472 16.64 -8.00 -1.08
C GLY A 472 16.22 -7.27 -2.36
N SER A 473 17.10 -7.01 -3.32
CA SER A 473 16.64 -6.48 -4.61
C SER A 473 15.87 -7.53 -5.41
N SER A 474 14.66 -7.17 -5.84
CA SER A 474 13.83 -8.00 -6.72
C SER A 474 14.25 -7.94 -8.21
N ILE A 475 15.30 -7.18 -8.52
CA ILE A 475 15.74 -6.91 -9.89
C ILE A 475 17.27 -6.85 -9.92
N ILE A 476 17.88 -7.71 -10.75
CA ILE A 476 19.32 -7.75 -11.01
C ILE A 476 19.55 -7.24 -12.42
N THR A 477 20.30 -6.15 -12.54
CA THR A 477 20.64 -5.54 -13.83
C THR A 477 22.05 -5.88 -14.24
N ARG A 478 22.26 -6.24 -15.50
CA ARG A 478 23.60 -6.44 -16.04
C ARG A 478 23.86 -5.58 -17.26
N SER A 479 24.71 -4.57 -17.04
CA SER A 479 25.25 -3.75 -18.11
C SER A 479 26.21 -4.57 -18.97
N ASP A 480 25.78 -4.99 -20.16
CA ASP A 480 26.61 -5.74 -21.11
C ASP A 480 27.65 -4.81 -21.77
N ALA A 481 28.69 -4.43 -21.04
CA ALA A 481 29.82 -3.69 -21.60
C ALA A 481 30.86 -4.61 -22.30
N ALA A 482 30.76 -5.94 -22.15
CA ALA A 482 31.64 -6.89 -22.83
C ALA A 482 30.91 -8.21 -23.11
N ALA A 483 30.66 -8.50 -24.38
CA ALA A 483 30.04 -9.74 -24.84
C ALA A 483 30.90 -10.97 -24.49
N THR A 484 30.64 -11.61 -23.36
CA THR A 484 31.07 -12.98 -23.05
C THR A 484 29.85 -13.82 -22.73
N SER A 485 29.67 -14.95 -23.44
CA SER A 485 28.58 -15.89 -23.15
C SER A 485 28.74 -16.46 -21.73
N GLU A 486 27.70 -16.35 -20.92
CA GLU A 486 27.68 -16.82 -19.54
C GLU A 486 26.47 -17.69 -19.26
N PHE A 487 26.60 -18.49 -18.22
CA PHE A 487 25.57 -19.39 -17.70
C PHE A 487 25.05 -18.83 -16.39
N TYR A 488 23.74 -18.96 -16.17
CA TYR A 488 23.05 -18.45 -14.99
C TYR A 488 22.36 -19.61 -14.25
N SER A 489 22.31 -19.54 -12.92
CA SER A 489 21.57 -20.48 -12.07
C SER A 489 20.93 -19.74 -10.91
N VAL A 490 19.72 -20.15 -10.52
CA VAL A 490 19.03 -19.68 -9.31
C VAL A 490 19.32 -20.68 -8.19
N THR A 491 19.77 -20.19 -7.04
CA THR A 491 20.17 -21.01 -5.88
C THR A 491 19.58 -20.42 -4.61
N PRO A 492 19.17 -21.25 -3.63
CA PRO A 492 18.81 -20.75 -2.30
C PRO A 492 19.97 -20.03 -1.60
N ARG A 493 19.68 -18.95 -0.88
CA ARG A 493 20.55 -18.43 0.17
C ARG A 493 20.45 -19.40 1.35
N THR A 494 21.59 -19.83 1.88
CA THR A 494 21.61 -20.61 3.12
C THR A 494 21.74 -19.64 4.29
N GLU A 495 21.07 -19.89 5.43
CA GLU A 495 21.03 -19.06 6.66
C GLU A 495 22.39 -18.62 7.27
N ALA A 496 23.52 -18.88 6.61
CA ALA A 496 24.87 -18.63 7.10
C ALA A 496 25.76 -17.84 6.11
N GLU A 497 25.20 -17.30 5.03
CA GLU A 497 25.85 -16.33 4.13
C GLU A 497 25.16 -14.98 4.26
#